data_AF-S8E6F5-F1
#
_entry.id   AF-S8E6F5-F1
#
_cell.length_a   1.000
_cell.length_b   1.000
_cell.length_c   1.000
_cell.angle_alpha   90.00
_cell.angle_beta   90.00
_cell.angle_gamma   90.00
#
_symmetry.space_group_name_H-M   'P 1'
#
loop_
_entity.id
_entity.type
_entity.pdbx_description
1 polymer ?
#
loop_
_entity_poly.entity_id
_entity_poly.type
_entity_poly.pdbx_seq_one_letter_code
_entity_poly.pdbx_strand_id
1 'polypeptide(L)'
;MGGVASVFSPIAAAVAGVVGIIWSAFGGGHVRENPVMAELEQRIQQQQQAIDTATAKQAQAEEALRKSEEQRAKYEESARRQEELRVHAEEARERAEEQSRKAEEARRRMEEQKEKAEGDAKHADEERAKAIADAQRAQQEQMKADQARREAEKAAEDAHAAREEAEKNLREGIRPIVIPTQAQFHATKLRLGYKKGFIHFAVAGIAGSGKSSLINAFRGLRNKDRGAAPTGIVETTSVITRYPDSDPANPFVWYDVPGAGTLSIPDWQYFTDQGLYIFDCIVVLFDNRFTATDVAILRNCARFQIPTYIVRSKSRQHIENIMEDMPNEDSDAPGVRAAAREQYIRETRESVKKNL
;
A
#
# COMPACT_ATOMS: atom_id res chain seq x y z
N MET A 1 10.84 54.18 -94.43
CA MET A 1 11.60 53.79 -95.63
C MET A 1 12.64 54.87 -95.90
N GLY A 2 13.91 54.49 -96.02
CA GLY A 2 14.97 55.22 -96.74
C GLY A 2 15.47 56.55 -96.18
N GLY A 3 16.79 56.69 -96.00
CA GLY A 3 17.43 58.01 -96.12
C GLY A 3 18.73 58.28 -95.33
N VAL A 4 19.86 57.72 -95.79
CA VAL A 4 21.21 58.34 -96.01
C VAL A 4 21.94 59.21 -94.97
N ALA A 5 23.23 58.88 -94.72
CA ALA A 5 24.45 59.76 -94.69
C ALA A 5 25.62 58.96 -94.04
N SER A 6 26.62 58.43 -94.76
CA SER A 6 27.82 59.04 -95.38
C SER A 6 28.95 59.46 -94.40
N VAL A 7 30.18 58.96 -94.63
CA VAL A 7 31.49 59.67 -94.82
C VAL A 7 32.53 58.56 -95.17
N PHE A 8 32.85 58.36 -96.46
CA PHE A 8 34.10 58.68 -97.20
C PHE A 8 35.44 58.16 -96.58
N SER A 9 36.17 57.13 -97.11
CA SER A 9 37.02 57.00 -98.35
C SER A 9 38.48 57.54 -98.18
N PRO A 10 39.50 57.33 -99.06
CA PRO A 10 39.83 56.29 -100.09
C PRO A 10 41.38 55.95 -100.24
N ILE A 11 41.77 55.31 -101.37
CA ILE A 11 43.01 55.51 -102.23
C ILE A 11 44.18 54.53 -101.99
N ALA A 12 44.95 53.97 -102.94
CA ALA A 12 45.03 53.83 -104.42
C ALA A 12 46.16 52.80 -104.73
N ALA A 13 46.16 52.01 -105.82
CA ALA A 13 46.61 52.30 -107.20
C ALA A 13 48.03 52.92 -107.27
N ALA A 14 48.95 52.65 -108.19
CA ALA A 14 49.11 51.80 -109.37
C ALA A 14 50.50 52.18 -109.98
N VAL A 15 50.80 51.64 -111.18
CA VAL A 15 51.70 52.19 -112.24
C VAL A 15 53.19 51.79 -112.13
N ALA A 16 53.86 51.04 -113.03
CA ALA A 16 53.86 50.83 -114.49
C ALA A 16 54.95 51.64 -115.26
N GLY A 17 55.80 50.90 -115.98
CA GLY A 17 56.36 51.27 -117.31
C GLY A 17 57.50 52.29 -117.37
N VAL A 18 58.27 52.45 -118.46
CA VAL A 18 58.27 51.88 -119.82
C VAL A 18 59.50 52.50 -120.57
N VAL A 19 60.23 51.68 -121.35
CA VAL A 19 60.72 51.84 -122.77
C VAL A 19 61.48 53.12 -123.26
N GLY A 20 62.42 52.93 -124.22
CA GLY A 20 62.65 53.90 -125.32
C GLY A 20 64.13 54.16 -125.72
N ILE A 21 64.79 53.50 -126.70
CA ILE A 21 64.74 53.58 -128.19
C ILE A 21 65.59 54.76 -128.80
N ILE A 22 66.31 54.44 -129.90
CA ILE A 22 66.65 55.23 -131.15
C ILE A 22 68.18 55.45 -131.37
N TRP A 23 68.87 54.72 -132.30
CA TRP A 23 69.09 54.97 -133.76
C TRP A 23 70.02 56.20 -133.99
N SER A 24 71.10 56.23 -134.77
CA SER A 24 71.46 55.70 -136.11
C SER A 24 72.28 56.82 -136.78
N ALA A 25 73.47 56.56 -137.34
CA ALA A 25 73.96 57.11 -138.63
C ALA A 25 75.49 57.06 -138.78
N PHE A 26 75.88 56.81 -140.03
CA PHE A 26 77.19 56.93 -140.68
C PHE A 26 78.13 55.71 -140.66
N GLY A 27 78.41 55.23 -141.87
CA GLY A 27 79.33 54.15 -142.15
C GLY A 27 80.62 54.62 -142.83
N GLY A 28 81.48 53.63 -143.09
CA GLY A 28 82.47 53.63 -144.16
C GLY A 28 83.90 54.01 -143.76
N GLY A 29 84.74 52.98 -143.52
CA GLY A 29 86.21 53.06 -143.72
C GLY A 29 87.07 52.84 -142.47
N HIS A 30 87.62 51.64 -142.33
CA HIS A 30 88.40 51.12 -141.18
C HIS A 30 89.58 51.98 -140.68
N VAL A 31 89.77 52.08 -139.35
CA VAL A 31 90.80 51.37 -138.53
C VAL A 31 90.81 51.86 -137.04
N ARG A 32 90.57 50.90 -136.11
CA ARG A 32 90.94 50.68 -134.67
C ARG A 32 90.72 51.73 -133.54
N GLU A 33 90.47 51.16 -132.34
CA GLU A 33 89.69 51.63 -131.15
C GLU A 33 90.38 52.62 -130.16
N ASN A 34 89.57 53.41 -129.43
CA ASN A 34 89.93 54.58 -128.58
C ASN A 34 89.42 54.40 -127.10
N PRO A 35 90.13 54.81 -126.01
CA PRO A 35 90.08 54.17 -124.69
C PRO A 35 89.26 54.88 -123.58
N VAL A 36 88.03 55.34 -123.84
CA VAL A 36 87.22 56.09 -122.84
C VAL A 36 86.10 55.26 -122.18
N MET A 37 86.02 53.94 -122.41
CA MET A 37 84.90 53.09 -121.96
C MET A 37 85.05 52.43 -120.58
N ALA A 38 86.21 52.48 -119.93
CA ALA A 38 86.45 51.71 -118.70
C ALA A 38 85.93 52.38 -117.39
N GLU A 39 85.63 53.68 -117.39
CA GLU A 39 85.24 54.42 -116.18
C GLU A 39 83.70 54.46 -115.96
N LEU A 40 82.90 54.23 -117.01
CA LEU A 40 81.44 54.33 -116.94
C LEU A 40 80.77 53.07 -116.34
N GLU A 41 81.33 51.88 -116.61
CA GLU A 41 80.78 50.61 -116.10
C GLU A 41 80.92 50.50 -114.57
N GLN A 42 81.95 51.10 -113.99
CA GLN A 42 82.21 51.04 -112.55
C GLN A 42 81.20 51.85 -111.71
N ARG A 43 80.67 52.96 -112.26
CA ARG A 43 79.68 53.80 -111.56
C ARG A 43 78.28 53.19 -111.51
N ILE A 44 77.87 52.47 -112.55
CA ILE A 44 76.54 51.83 -112.63
C ILE A 44 76.43 50.71 -111.58
N GLN A 45 77.52 49.97 -111.36
CA GLN A 45 77.54 48.86 -110.41
C GLN A 45 77.48 49.31 -108.93
N GLN A 46 78.07 50.46 -108.60
CA GLN A 46 78.04 51.01 -107.23
C GLN A 46 76.67 51.60 -106.85
N GLN A 47 75.94 52.22 -107.77
CA GLN A 47 74.62 52.79 -107.46
C GLN A 47 73.56 51.71 -107.21
N GLN A 48 73.63 50.56 -107.88
CA GLN A 48 72.65 49.49 -107.71
C GLN A 48 72.75 48.83 -106.31
N GLN A 49 73.96 48.65 -105.77
CA GLN A 49 74.17 48.07 -104.43
C GLN A 49 73.69 48.98 -103.28
N ALA A 50 73.70 50.31 -103.48
CA ALA A 50 73.24 51.26 -102.47
C ALA A 50 71.70 51.28 -102.32
N ILE A 51 70.96 50.97 -103.38
CA ILE A 51 69.49 50.95 -103.35
C ILE A 51 68.96 49.66 -102.69
N ASP A 52 69.58 48.52 -102.98
CA ASP A 52 69.17 47.22 -102.41
C ASP A 52 69.45 47.11 -100.90
N THR A 53 70.49 47.79 -100.41
CA THR A 53 70.82 47.81 -98.97
C THR A 53 69.91 48.73 -98.15
N ALA A 54 69.35 49.77 -98.76
CA ALA A 54 68.42 50.69 -98.10
C ALA A 54 67.02 50.08 -97.95
N THR A 55 66.51 49.39 -98.97
CA THR A 55 65.20 48.72 -98.94
C THR A 55 65.18 47.52 -97.99
N ALA A 56 66.28 46.76 -97.90
CA ALA A 56 66.41 45.64 -96.95
C ALA A 56 66.40 46.09 -95.48
N LYS A 57 67.00 47.26 -95.16
CA LYS A 57 66.98 47.81 -93.79
C LYS A 57 65.62 48.35 -93.38
N GLN A 58 64.85 48.90 -94.30
CA GLN A 58 63.49 49.40 -94.02
C GLN A 58 62.51 48.24 -93.73
N ALA A 59 62.58 47.15 -94.51
CA ALA A 59 61.75 45.97 -94.28
C ALA A 59 62.05 45.28 -92.94
N GLN A 60 63.33 45.22 -92.52
CA GLN A 60 63.71 44.65 -91.22
C GLN A 60 63.26 45.51 -90.03
N ALA A 61 63.21 46.84 -90.17
CA ALA A 61 62.77 47.74 -89.11
C ALA A 61 61.24 47.66 -88.87
N GLU A 62 60.44 47.56 -89.93
CA GLU A 62 58.98 47.39 -89.82
C GLU A 62 58.60 46.02 -89.25
N GLU A 63 59.31 44.96 -89.64
CA GLU A 63 59.06 43.61 -89.10
C GLU A 63 59.43 43.51 -87.60
N ALA A 64 60.47 44.21 -87.17
CA ALA A 64 60.88 44.28 -85.76
C ALA A 64 59.87 45.04 -84.90
N LEU A 65 59.30 46.14 -85.40
CA LEU A 65 58.29 46.92 -84.69
C LEU A 65 56.99 46.11 -84.51
N ARG A 66 56.53 45.43 -85.58
CA ARG A 66 55.32 44.60 -85.52
C ARG A 66 55.43 43.45 -84.52
N LYS A 67 56.60 42.79 -84.45
CA LYS A 67 56.88 41.73 -83.47
C LYS A 67 56.88 42.24 -82.03
N SER A 68 57.39 43.46 -81.79
CA SER A 68 57.40 44.08 -80.46
C SER A 68 55.99 44.48 -79.99
N GLU A 69 55.15 44.99 -80.89
CA GLU A 69 53.76 45.35 -80.58
C GLU A 69 52.90 44.11 -80.32
N GLU A 70 53.06 43.05 -81.12
CA GLU A 70 52.41 41.76 -80.89
C GLU A 70 52.82 41.12 -79.55
N GLN A 71 54.09 41.26 -79.14
CA GLN A 71 54.55 40.80 -77.82
C GLN A 71 53.95 41.63 -76.69
N ARG A 72 53.94 42.96 -76.80
CA ARG A 72 53.39 43.85 -75.78
C ARG A 72 51.88 43.63 -75.59
N ALA A 73 51.13 43.45 -76.68
CA ALA A 73 49.71 43.11 -76.62
C ALA A 73 49.46 41.78 -75.89
N LYS A 74 50.27 40.74 -76.14
CA LYS A 74 50.17 39.45 -75.43
C LYS A 74 50.50 39.57 -73.94
N TYR A 75 51.50 40.37 -73.58
CA TYR A 75 51.82 40.63 -72.17
C TYR A 75 50.71 41.41 -71.46
N GLU A 76 50.15 42.44 -72.09
CA GLU A 76 49.03 43.19 -71.52
C GLU A 76 47.76 42.34 -71.39
N GLU A 77 47.48 41.48 -72.37
CA GLU A 77 46.34 40.53 -72.31
C GLU A 77 46.54 39.47 -71.20
N SER A 78 47.75 38.93 -71.05
CA SER A 78 48.04 37.96 -69.99
C SER A 78 48.03 38.59 -68.59
N ALA A 79 48.52 39.83 -68.45
CA ALA A 79 48.44 40.58 -67.20
C ALA A 79 46.99 40.88 -66.79
N ARG A 80 46.14 41.29 -67.74
CA ARG A 80 44.69 41.48 -67.49
C ARG A 80 44.01 40.19 -67.06
N ARG A 81 44.27 39.07 -67.74
CA ARG A 81 43.73 37.75 -67.36
C ARG A 81 44.18 37.32 -65.97
N GLN A 82 45.44 37.57 -65.59
CA GLN A 82 45.92 37.25 -64.25
C GLN A 82 45.26 38.11 -63.17
N GLU A 83 45.04 39.40 -63.44
CA GLU A 83 44.36 40.29 -62.50
C GLU A 83 42.88 39.91 -62.33
N GLU A 84 42.17 39.60 -63.43
CA GLU A 84 40.80 39.09 -63.38
C GLU A 84 40.68 37.79 -62.59
N LEU A 85 41.64 36.86 -62.77
CA LEU A 85 41.70 35.62 -62.00
C LEU A 85 41.96 35.87 -60.51
N ARG A 86 42.79 36.86 -60.16
CA ARG A 86 43.06 37.22 -58.75
C ARG A 86 41.82 37.81 -58.08
N VAL A 87 41.14 38.75 -58.75
CA VAL A 87 39.90 39.35 -58.23
C VAL A 87 38.82 38.30 -58.06
N HIS A 88 38.62 37.41 -59.05
CA HIS A 88 37.67 36.31 -58.90
C HIS A 88 38.04 35.32 -57.80
N ALA A 89 39.32 35.05 -57.58
CA ALA A 89 39.78 34.19 -56.49
C ALA A 89 39.57 34.83 -55.11
N GLU A 90 39.75 36.16 -55.00
CA GLU A 90 39.51 36.92 -53.78
C GLU A 90 38.02 37.00 -53.45
N GLU A 91 37.16 37.34 -54.43
CA GLU A 91 35.71 37.30 -54.27
C GLU A 91 35.19 35.90 -53.90
N ALA A 92 35.76 34.84 -54.46
CA ALA A 92 35.38 33.47 -54.13
C ALA A 92 35.76 33.10 -52.68
N ARG A 93 36.90 33.59 -52.19
CA ARG A 93 37.32 33.40 -50.78
C ARG A 93 36.41 34.15 -49.82
N GLU A 94 36.09 35.42 -50.10
CA GLU A 94 35.19 36.20 -49.25
C GLU A 94 33.79 35.57 -49.16
N ARG A 95 33.23 35.12 -50.28
CA ARG A 95 31.94 34.40 -50.28
C ARG A 95 32.01 33.10 -49.50
N ALA A 96 33.11 32.35 -49.59
CA ALA A 96 33.31 31.12 -48.83
C ALA A 96 33.44 31.38 -47.32
N GLU A 97 34.16 32.42 -46.92
CA GLU A 97 34.30 32.84 -45.52
C GLU A 97 32.96 33.33 -44.95
N GLU A 98 32.21 34.12 -45.71
CA GLU A 98 30.88 34.59 -45.30
C GLU A 98 29.90 33.41 -45.15
N GLN A 99 29.93 32.44 -46.07
CA GLN A 99 29.13 31.22 -45.96
C GLN A 99 29.55 30.38 -44.76
N SER A 100 30.85 30.27 -44.47
CA SER A 100 31.36 29.54 -43.31
C SER A 100 30.90 30.20 -42.00
N ARG A 101 30.97 31.53 -41.90
CA ARG A 101 30.48 32.27 -40.72
C ARG A 101 28.98 32.08 -40.53
N LYS A 102 28.18 32.20 -41.59
CA LYS A 102 26.73 31.95 -41.53
C LYS A 102 26.42 30.52 -41.13
N ALA A 103 27.17 29.54 -41.63
CA ALA A 103 27.02 28.14 -41.27
C ALA A 103 27.40 27.88 -39.80
N GLU A 104 28.46 28.51 -39.30
CA GLU A 104 28.89 28.40 -37.90
C GLU A 104 27.89 29.05 -36.94
N GLU A 105 27.38 30.25 -37.26
CA GLU A 105 26.33 30.91 -36.48
C GLU A 105 25.03 30.09 -36.48
N ALA A 106 24.65 29.50 -37.63
CA ALA A 106 23.49 28.62 -37.71
C ALA A 106 23.67 27.36 -36.85
N ARG A 107 24.86 26.75 -36.87
CA ARG A 107 25.20 25.60 -36.02
C ARG A 107 25.11 25.96 -34.53
N ARG A 108 25.69 27.09 -34.13
CA ARG A 108 25.65 27.56 -32.75
C ARG A 108 24.22 27.80 -32.26
N ARG A 109 23.37 28.44 -33.08
CA ARG A 109 21.94 28.63 -32.74
C ARG A 109 21.20 27.30 -32.60
N MET A 110 21.48 26.34 -33.47
CA MET A 110 20.89 25.00 -33.38
C MET A 110 21.35 24.26 -32.12
N GLU A 111 22.62 24.40 -31.74
CA GLU A 111 23.19 23.79 -30.54
C GLU A 111 22.61 24.42 -29.26
N GLU A 112 22.51 25.75 -29.20
CA GLU A 112 21.85 26.47 -28.10
C GLU A 112 20.36 26.10 -27.97
N GLN A 113 19.64 25.96 -29.11
CA GLN A 113 18.26 25.48 -29.11
C GLN A 113 18.14 24.03 -28.63
N LYS A 114 19.08 23.18 -29.03
CA LYS A 114 19.12 21.77 -28.63
C LYS A 114 19.41 21.64 -27.14
N GLU A 115 20.39 22.36 -26.60
CA GLU A 115 20.69 22.36 -25.16
C GLU A 115 19.50 22.86 -24.33
N LYS A 116 18.82 23.91 -24.79
CA LYS A 116 17.62 24.40 -24.11
C LYS A 116 16.49 23.37 -24.14
N ALA A 117 16.24 22.75 -25.29
CA ALA A 117 15.24 21.69 -25.42
C ALA A 117 15.59 20.46 -24.56
N GLU A 118 16.87 20.07 -24.49
CA GLU A 118 17.35 18.98 -23.63
C GLU A 118 17.20 19.33 -22.14
N GLY A 119 17.45 20.58 -21.75
CA GLY A 119 17.25 21.08 -20.39
C GLY A 119 15.78 21.06 -19.98
N ASP A 120 14.90 21.58 -20.83
CA ASP A 120 13.45 21.59 -20.60
C ASP A 120 12.88 20.16 -20.54
N ALA A 121 13.36 19.25 -21.40
CA ALA A 121 12.97 17.85 -21.38
C ALA A 121 13.40 17.15 -20.08
N LYS A 122 14.64 17.36 -19.63
CA LYS A 122 15.12 16.79 -18.34
C LYS A 122 14.32 17.32 -17.16
N HIS A 123 14.01 18.61 -17.15
CA HIS A 123 13.20 19.19 -16.08
C HIS A 123 11.78 18.61 -16.06
N ALA A 124 11.15 18.45 -17.23
CA ALA A 124 9.84 17.81 -17.33
C ALA A 124 9.86 16.33 -16.90
N ASP A 125 10.92 15.59 -17.23
CA ASP A 125 11.08 14.20 -16.81
C ASP A 125 11.29 14.09 -15.29
N GLU A 126 12.07 14.99 -14.68
CA GLU A 126 12.25 15.05 -13.23
C GLU A 126 10.95 15.39 -12.48
N GLU A 127 10.14 16.33 -13.00
CA GLU A 127 8.83 16.64 -12.42
C GLU A 127 7.86 15.47 -12.54
N ARG A 128 7.83 14.80 -13.71
CA ARG A 128 7.02 13.59 -13.90
C ARG A 128 7.45 12.47 -12.95
N ALA A 129 8.75 12.26 -12.77
CA ALA A 129 9.28 11.25 -11.86
C ALA A 129 8.88 11.53 -10.40
N LYS A 130 8.93 12.80 -9.96
CA LYS A 130 8.44 13.21 -8.64
C LYS A 130 6.95 12.96 -8.48
N ALA A 131 6.14 13.38 -9.45
CA ALA A 131 4.68 13.17 -9.40
C ALA A 131 4.31 11.68 -9.34
N ILE A 132 5.03 10.82 -10.08
CA ILE A 132 4.83 9.36 -10.02
C ILE A 132 5.21 8.81 -8.64
N ALA A 133 6.35 9.24 -8.09
CA ALA A 133 6.79 8.80 -6.77
C ALA A 133 5.81 9.21 -5.66
N ASP A 134 5.28 10.43 -5.71
CA ASP A 134 4.29 10.94 -4.75
C ASP A 134 2.96 10.19 -4.89
N ALA A 135 2.50 9.93 -6.12
CA ALA A 135 1.31 9.12 -6.37
C ALA A 135 1.47 7.69 -5.84
N GLN A 136 2.64 7.08 -6.01
CA GLN A 136 2.94 5.74 -5.47
C GLN A 136 2.94 5.73 -3.93
N ARG A 137 3.49 6.75 -3.28
CA ARG A 137 3.45 6.89 -1.81
C ARG A 137 2.02 7.02 -1.31
N ALA A 138 1.22 7.88 -1.94
CA ALA A 138 -0.18 8.06 -1.59
C ALA A 138 -0.98 6.75 -1.75
N GLN A 139 -0.76 6.01 -2.85
CA GLN A 139 -1.39 4.70 -3.04
C GLN A 139 -0.97 3.66 -1.99
N GLN A 140 0.31 3.62 -1.60
CA GLN A 140 0.77 2.71 -0.55
C GLN A 140 0.17 3.05 0.82
N GLU A 141 0.09 4.34 1.16
CA GLU A 141 -0.54 4.79 2.40
C GLU A 141 -2.03 4.43 2.42
N GLN A 142 -2.73 4.63 1.30
CA GLN A 142 -4.14 4.27 1.18
C GLN A 142 -4.36 2.76 1.30
N MET A 143 -3.54 1.94 0.64
CA MET A 143 -3.61 0.47 0.79
C MET A 143 -3.35 0.01 2.23
N LYS A 144 -2.39 0.61 2.93
CA LYS A 144 -2.12 0.31 4.34
C LYS A 144 -3.29 0.73 5.24
N ALA A 145 -3.88 1.90 5.00
CA ALA A 145 -5.04 2.38 5.73
C ALA A 145 -6.26 1.49 5.51
N ASP A 146 -6.52 1.06 4.27
CA ASP A 146 -7.61 0.14 3.94
C ASP A 146 -7.40 -1.25 4.57
N GLN A 147 -6.16 -1.76 4.57
CA GLN A 147 -5.84 -3.02 5.24
C GLN A 147 -6.07 -2.92 6.76
N ALA A 148 -5.55 -1.87 7.41
CA ALA A 148 -5.74 -1.66 8.84
C ALA A 148 -7.23 -1.49 9.21
N ARG A 149 -8.01 -0.82 8.35
CA ARG A 149 -9.46 -0.71 8.52
C ARG A 149 -10.15 -2.07 8.43
N ARG A 150 -9.82 -2.90 7.44
CA ARG A 150 -10.41 -4.25 7.28
C ARG A 150 -10.05 -5.16 8.46
N GLU A 151 -8.81 -5.08 8.95
CA GLU A 151 -8.37 -5.83 10.13
C GLU A 151 -9.12 -5.39 11.40
N ALA A 152 -9.32 -4.08 11.58
CA ALA A 152 -10.10 -3.54 12.69
C ALA A 152 -11.59 -3.91 12.60
N GLU A 153 -12.18 -3.89 11.41
CA GLU A 153 -13.57 -4.28 11.16
C GLU A 153 -13.77 -5.77 11.45
N LYS A 154 -12.88 -6.64 10.97
CA LYS A 154 -12.92 -8.07 11.29
C LYS A 154 -12.74 -8.35 12.78
N ALA A 155 -11.81 -7.66 13.44
CA ALA A 155 -11.63 -7.78 14.89
C ALA A 155 -12.86 -7.32 15.68
N ALA A 156 -13.57 -6.29 15.20
CA ALA A 156 -14.82 -5.83 15.79
C ALA A 156 -15.96 -6.83 15.57
N GLU A 157 -16.06 -7.44 14.39
CA GLU A 157 -17.01 -8.53 14.10
C GLU A 157 -16.75 -9.76 14.98
N ASP A 158 -15.50 -10.20 15.08
CA ASP A 158 -15.10 -11.32 15.94
C ASP A 158 -15.42 -11.02 17.42
N ALA A 159 -15.17 -9.78 17.88
CA ALA A 159 -15.51 -9.36 19.22
C ALA A 159 -17.04 -9.28 19.46
N HIS A 160 -17.80 -8.84 18.45
CA HIS A 160 -19.26 -8.81 18.50
C HIS A 160 -19.83 -10.22 18.53
N ALA A 161 -19.35 -11.12 17.68
CA ALA A 161 -19.75 -12.52 17.64
C ALA A 161 -19.43 -13.22 18.97
N ALA A 162 -18.23 -13.02 19.53
CA ALA A 162 -17.86 -13.55 20.84
C ALA A 162 -18.75 -13.01 21.96
N ARG A 163 -19.13 -11.73 21.89
CA ARG A 163 -20.05 -11.12 22.84
C ARG A 163 -21.47 -11.67 22.69
N GLU A 164 -21.99 -11.79 21.48
CA GLU A 164 -23.30 -12.38 21.22
C GLU A 164 -23.36 -13.84 21.62
N GLU A 165 -22.30 -14.62 21.38
CA GLU A 165 -22.19 -16.00 21.85
C GLU A 165 -22.16 -16.06 23.38
N ALA A 166 -21.41 -15.18 24.05
CA ALA A 166 -21.39 -15.08 25.51
C ALA A 166 -22.77 -14.67 26.07
N GLU A 167 -23.44 -13.70 25.46
CA GLU A 167 -24.80 -13.27 25.84
C GLU A 167 -25.83 -14.37 25.57
N LYS A 168 -25.69 -15.12 24.47
CA LYS A 168 -26.53 -16.28 24.14
C LYS A 168 -26.30 -17.42 25.15
N ASN A 169 -25.06 -17.74 25.49
CA ASN A 169 -24.73 -18.73 26.52
C ASN A 169 -25.28 -18.33 27.91
N LEU A 170 -25.23 -17.03 28.24
CA LEU A 170 -25.83 -16.48 29.45
C LEU A 170 -27.37 -16.59 29.41
N ARG A 171 -27.99 -16.31 28.25
CA ARG A 171 -29.44 -16.36 28.01
C ARG A 171 -29.98 -17.79 27.96
N GLU A 172 -29.20 -18.73 27.43
CA GLU A 172 -29.47 -20.17 27.39
C GLU A 172 -29.12 -20.87 28.70
N GLY A 173 -28.54 -20.14 29.67
CA GLY A 173 -28.28 -20.64 31.01
C GLY A 173 -27.16 -21.68 31.10
N ILE A 174 -26.29 -21.78 30.09
CA ILE A 174 -25.10 -22.63 30.09
C ILE A 174 -24.05 -21.97 30.99
N ARG A 175 -24.26 -22.12 32.29
CA ARG A 175 -23.33 -21.66 33.34
C ARG A 175 -22.05 -22.49 33.26
N PRO A 176 -20.85 -21.90 33.18
CA PRO A 176 -19.60 -22.64 33.03
C PRO A 176 -19.43 -23.64 34.16
N ILE A 177 -19.10 -24.88 33.81
CA ILE A 177 -18.90 -25.98 34.76
C ILE A 177 -17.55 -25.74 35.45
N VAL A 178 -17.57 -25.13 36.64
CA VAL A 178 -16.36 -24.93 37.45
C VAL A 178 -16.06 -26.23 38.19
N ILE A 179 -15.30 -27.12 37.56
CA ILE A 179 -14.75 -28.31 38.21
C ILE A 179 -13.59 -27.84 39.11
N PRO A 180 -13.62 -28.10 40.43
CA PRO A 180 -12.54 -27.69 41.32
C PRO A 180 -11.25 -28.45 40.98
N THR A 181 -10.12 -27.76 41.04
CA THR A 181 -8.80 -28.37 40.90
C THR A 181 -8.49 -29.29 42.08
N GLN A 182 -7.55 -30.22 41.89
CA GLN A 182 -7.13 -31.15 42.94
C GLN A 182 -6.63 -30.42 44.21
N ALA A 183 -5.90 -29.31 44.03
CA ALA A 183 -5.42 -28.48 45.14
C ALA A 183 -6.60 -27.85 45.92
N GLN A 184 -7.59 -27.31 45.21
CA GLN A 184 -8.81 -26.77 45.82
C GLN A 184 -9.61 -27.85 46.57
N PHE A 185 -9.67 -29.06 46.02
CA PHE A 185 -10.33 -30.19 46.66
C PHE A 185 -9.66 -30.59 47.98
N HIS A 186 -8.34 -30.70 48.00
CA HIS A 186 -7.59 -30.97 49.23
C HIS A 186 -7.71 -29.83 50.25
N ALA A 187 -7.59 -28.57 49.81
CA ALA A 187 -7.76 -27.41 50.68
C ALA A 187 -9.16 -27.36 51.32
N THR A 188 -10.20 -27.67 50.55
CA THR A 188 -11.59 -27.70 51.04
C THR A 188 -11.82 -28.83 52.04
N LYS A 189 -11.26 -30.02 51.80
CA LYS A 189 -11.30 -31.12 52.77
C LYS A 189 -10.65 -30.74 54.10
N LEU A 190 -9.51 -30.07 54.08
CA LEU A 190 -8.83 -29.59 55.29
C LEU A 190 -9.66 -28.50 55.99
N ARG A 191 -10.14 -27.51 55.24
CA ARG A 191 -10.95 -26.37 55.75
C ARG A 191 -12.23 -26.84 56.44
N LEU A 192 -12.93 -27.82 55.87
CA LEU A 192 -14.19 -28.33 56.40
C LEU A 192 -14.00 -29.51 57.37
N GLY A 193 -12.77 -29.93 57.63
CA GLY A 193 -12.49 -31.03 58.57
C GLY A 193 -13.04 -32.37 58.10
N TYR A 194 -13.00 -32.63 56.79
CA TYR A 194 -13.38 -33.91 56.20
C TYR A 194 -12.49 -35.02 56.77
N LYS A 195 -13.11 -36.11 57.23
CA LYS A 195 -12.41 -37.27 57.79
C LYS A 195 -12.82 -38.53 57.04
N LYS A 196 -11.84 -39.26 56.52
CA LYS A 196 -12.06 -40.57 55.90
C LYS A 196 -12.66 -41.54 56.94
N GLY A 197 -13.61 -42.37 56.52
CA GLY A 197 -14.31 -43.33 57.40
C GLY A 197 -15.59 -42.79 58.06
N PHE A 198 -15.94 -41.53 57.80
CA PHE A 198 -17.23 -40.94 58.15
C PHE A 198 -18.00 -40.59 56.88
N ILE A 199 -19.34 -40.58 56.98
CA ILE A 199 -20.25 -40.08 55.95
C ILE A 199 -20.59 -38.63 56.28
N HIS A 200 -20.32 -37.74 55.35
CA HIS A 200 -20.48 -36.30 55.51
C HIS A 200 -21.74 -35.82 54.80
N PHE A 201 -22.73 -35.39 55.59
CA PHE A 201 -24.01 -34.86 55.13
C PHE A 201 -24.03 -33.34 55.22
N ALA A 202 -24.25 -32.67 54.09
CA ALA A 202 -24.49 -31.23 54.09
C ALA A 202 -25.98 -30.91 54.03
N VAL A 203 -26.44 -30.00 54.89
CA VAL A 203 -27.80 -29.48 54.86
C VAL A 203 -27.76 -28.06 54.31
N ALA A 204 -28.31 -27.87 53.11
CA ALA A 204 -28.32 -26.62 52.37
C ALA A 204 -29.75 -26.12 52.17
N GLY A 205 -29.91 -24.82 51.89
CA GLY A 205 -31.20 -24.17 51.67
C GLY A 205 -31.25 -22.77 52.24
N ILE A 206 -32.30 -22.01 51.94
CA ILE A 206 -32.42 -20.61 52.31
C ILE A 206 -32.35 -20.37 53.84
N ALA A 207 -31.95 -19.15 54.24
CA ALA A 207 -31.97 -18.76 55.64
C ALA A 207 -33.40 -18.85 56.21
N GLY A 208 -33.54 -19.29 57.45
CA GLY A 208 -34.86 -19.46 58.08
C GLY A 208 -35.68 -20.68 57.64
N SER A 209 -35.18 -21.54 56.75
CA SER A 209 -35.85 -22.80 56.37
C SER A 209 -35.80 -23.88 57.47
N GLY A 210 -35.04 -23.67 58.55
CA GLY A 210 -34.95 -24.61 59.67
C GLY A 210 -33.88 -25.69 59.54
N LYS A 211 -32.80 -25.44 58.77
CA LYS A 211 -31.65 -26.34 58.60
C LYS A 211 -31.05 -26.81 59.92
N SER A 212 -30.72 -25.86 60.80
CA SER A 212 -30.13 -26.15 62.10
C SER A 212 -31.07 -26.96 63.00
N SER A 213 -32.39 -26.69 62.95
CA SER A 213 -33.41 -27.50 63.63
C SER A 213 -33.47 -28.93 63.10
N LEU A 214 -33.36 -29.12 61.78
CA LEU A 214 -33.33 -30.44 61.16
C LEU A 214 -32.08 -31.23 61.55
N ILE A 215 -30.91 -30.58 61.57
CA ILE A 215 -29.65 -31.18 62.04
C ILE A 215 -29.78 -31.64 63.49
N ASN A 216 -30.36 -30.80 64.36
CA ASN A 216 -30.60 -31.18 65.75
C ASN A 216 -31.53 -32.38 65.86
N ALA A 217 -32.61 -32.41 65.06
CA ALA A 217 -33.54 -33.53 65.03
C ALA A 217 -32.87 -34.85 64.58
N PHE A 218 -32.02 -34.82 63.55
CA PHE A 218 -31.26 -36.00 63.12
C PHE A 218 -30.29 -36.48 64.21
N ARG A 219 -29.72 -35.56 64.99
CA ARG A 219 -28.81 -35.85 66.11
C ARG A 219 -29.54 -36.20 67.42
N GLY A 220 -30.87 -36.25 67.42
CA GLY A 220 -31.69 -36.52 68.61
C GLY A 220 -31.65 -35.41 69.68
N LEU A 221 -31.21 -34.21 69.33
CA LEU A 221 -31.07 -33.07 70.24
C LEU A 221 -32.26 -32.11 70.13
N ARG A 222 -32.62 -31.49 71.26
CA ARG A 222 -33.52 -30.33 71.27
C ARG A 222 -32.73 -29.07 70.94
N ASN A 223 -33.39 -28.07 70.36
CA ASN A 223 -32.75 -26.82 69.93
C ASN A 223 -32.07 -26.01 71.06
N LYS A 224 -32.40 -26.29 72.32
CA LYS A 224 -31.81 -25.63 73.49
C LYS A 224 -30.79 -26.50 74.22
N ASP A 225 -30.51 -27.70 73.72
CA ASP A 225 -29.56 -28.62 74.35
C ASP A 225 -28.12 -28.14 74.13
N ARG A 226 -27.22 -28.51 75.05
CA ARG A 226 -25.80 -28.19 74.93
C ARG A 226 -25.21 -28.92 73.71
N GLY A 227 -24.62 -28.16 72.78
CA GLY A 227 -24.05 -28.71 71.54
C GLY A 227 -25.06 -28.88 70.39
N ALA A 228 -26.29 -28.38 70.56
CA ALA A 228 -27.24 -28.18 69.48
C ALA A 228 -26.73 -27.09 68.52
N ALA A 229 -27.02 -27.26 67.23
CA ALA A 229 -26.85 -26.22 66.23
C ALA A 229 -27.75 -25.03 66.59
N PRO A 230 -27.23 -23.79 66.62
CA PRO A 230 -27.98 -22.62 67.01
C PRO A 230 -29.12 -22.37 66.02
N THR A 231 -30.31 -22.12 66.54
CA THR A 231 -31.50 -21.82 65.72
C THR A 231 -31.88 -20.35 65.88
N GLY A 232 -32.10 -19.64 64.78
CA GLY A 232 -32.51 -18.24 64.77
C GLY A 232 -33.17 -17.82 63.46
N ILE A 233 -33.89 -16.69 63.48
CA ILE A 233 -34.54 -16.09 62.31
C ILE A 233 -33.50 -15.34 61.46
N VAL A 234 -32.56 -14.65 62.11
CA VAL A 234 -31.41 -14.02 61.46
C VAL A 234 -30.40 -15.10 61.12
N GLU A 235 -29.86 -15.04 59.91
CA GLU A 235 -28.77 -15.93 59.50
C GLU A 235 -27.61 -15.78 60.48
N THR A 236 -27.39 -16.82 61.28
CA THR A 236 -26.42 -16.84 62.38
C THR A 236 -25.09 -17.47 61.95
N THR A 237 -25.02 -17.93 60.69
CA THR A 237 -23.94 -18.78 60.20
C THR A 237 -23.43 -18.20 58.89
N SER A 238 -22.24 -17.58 58.89
CA SER A 238 -21.54 -17.12 57.67
C SER A 238 -20.54 -18.16 57.14
N VAL A 239 -20.30 -19.24 57.89
CA VAL A 239 -19.32 -20.29 57.62
C VAL A 239 -19.95 -21.65 57.89
N ILE A 240 -19.72 -22.63 57.01
CA ILE A 240 -20.20 -24.00 57.21
C ILE A 240 -19.75 -24.52 58.57
N THR A 241 -20.70 -25.00 59.37
CA THR A 241 -20.41 -25.52 60.72
C THR A 241 -20.61 -27.02 60.79
N ARG A 242 -19.64 -27.72 61.38
CA ARG A 242 -19.56 -29.19 61.46
C ARG A 242 -20.10 -29.69 62.81
N TYR A 243 -21.05 -30.62 62.75
CA TYR A 243 -21.71 -31.26 63.88
C TYR A 243 -21.60 -32.78 63.78
N PRO A 244 -20.71 -33.42 64.55
CA PRO A 244 -20.69 -34.88 64.67
C PRO A 244 -22.02 -35.42 65.22
N ASP A 245 -22.35 -36.66 64.86
CA ASP A 245 -23.49 -37.34 65.45
C ASP A 245 -23.35 -37.48 66.97
N SER A 246 -24.48 -37.49 67.67
CA SER A 246 -24.51 -37.65 69.13
C SER A 246 -24.20 -39.10 69.54
N ASP A 247 -24.49 -40.06 68.67
CA ASP A 247 -24.19 -41.48 68.87
C ASP A 247 -22.83 -41.86 68.25
N PRO A 248 -21.83 -42.28 69.06
CA PRO A 248 -20.53 -42.70 68.56
C PRO A 248 -20.56 -43.92 67.61
N ALA A 249 -21.63 -44.72 67.63
CA ALA A 249 -21.82 -45.84 66.72
C ALA A 249 -22.16 -45.40 65.30
N ASN A 250 -22.69 -44.19 65.14
CA ASN A 250 -23.05 -43.62 63.84
C ASN A 250 -21.85 -42.89 63.24
N PRO A 251 -21.30 -43.34 62.10
CA PRO A 251 -20.19 -42.67 61.43
C PRO A 251 -20.68 -41.44 60.64
N PHE A 252 -21.63 -40.68 61.17
CA PHE A 252 -22.27 -39.56 60.47
C PHE A 252 -21.75 -38.22 60.98
N VAL A 253 -21.57 -37.29 60.04
CA VAL A 253 -21.20 -35.92 60.34
C VAL A 253 -22.12 -35.00 59.56
N TRP A 254 -22.79 -34.11 60.29
CA TRP A 254 -23.75 -33.16 59.75
C TRP A 254 -23.10 -31.79 59.58
N TYR A 255 -23.37 -31.13 58.45
CA TYR A 255 -22.84 -29.81 58.15
C TYR A 255 -23.99 -28.85 57.89
N ASP A 256 -24.02 -27.76 58.65
CA ASP A 256 -24.96 -26.66 58.42
C ASP A 256 -24.35 -25.69 57.42
N VAL A 257 -24.92 -25.65 56.21
CA VAL A 257 -24.43 -24.78 55.13
C VAL A 257 -25.16 -23.43 55.21
N PRO A 258 -24.46 -22.29 55.20
CA PRO A 258 -25.07 -20.96 55.28
C PRO A 258 -26.10 -20.75 54.16
N GLY A 259 -27.18 -20.03 54.44
CA GLY A 259 -28.27 -19.87 53.48
C GLY A 259 -27.88 -18.99 52.29
N ALA A 260 -28.19 -19.43 51.07
CA ALA A 260 -27.73 -18.73 49.87
C ALA A 260 -28.42 -17.39 49.57
N GLY A 261 -29.37 -16.94 50.40
CA GLY A 261 -30.20 -15.76 50.13
C GLY A 261 -29.57 -14.40 50.47
N THR A 262 -28.37 -14.37 51.05
CA THR A 262 -27.68 -13.16 51.54
C THR A 262 -26.38 -12.85 50.81
N LEU A 263 -25.90 -13.75 49.95
CA LEU A 263 -24.64 -13.61 49.25
C LEU A 263 -24.90 -13.14 47.82
N SER A 264 -24.26 -12.04 47.41
CA SER A 264 -24.24 -11.55 46.02
C SER A 264 -23.39 -12.44 45.10
N ILE A 265 -23.44 -13.75 45.33
CA ILE A 265 -22.66 -14.77 44.62
C ILE A 265 -23.60 -15.46 43.64
N PRO A 266 -23.26 -15.54 42.34
CA PRO A 266 -24.03 -16.30 41.37
C PRO A 266 -24.27 -17.75 41.85
N ASP A 267 -25.49 -18.28 41.70
CA ASP A 267 -25.87 -19.57 42.33
C ASP A 267 -24.96 -20.75 41.93
N TRP A 268 -24.29 -20.68 40.76
CA TRP A 268 -23.37 -21.72 40.31
C TRP A 268 -21.98 -21.65 40.97
N GLN A 269 -21.56 -20.47 41.41
CA GLN A 269 -20.32 -20.30 42.19
C GLN A 269 -20.54 -20.73 43.63
N TYR A 270 -21.75 -20.52 44.18
CA TYR A 270 -22.09 -20.92 45.54
C TYR A 270 -21.78 -22.39 45.84
N PHE A 271 -22.09 -23.32 44.93
CA PHE A 271 -21.81 -24.75 45.13
C PHE A 271 -20.30 -25.05 45.29
N THR A 272 -19.47 -24.41 44.45
CA THR A 272 -18.01 -24.61 44.46
C THR A 272 -17.33 -23.85 45.58
N ASP A 273 -17.74 -22.61 45.85
CA ASP A 273 -17.15 -21.74 46.89
C ASP A 273 -17.42 -22.28 48.29
N GLN A 274 -18.65 -22.74 48.53
CA GLN A 274 -19.00 -23.41 49.78
C GLN A 274 -18.32 -24.78 49.88
N GLY A 275 -17.85 -25.34 48.77
CA GLY A 275 -17.15 -26.62 48.76
C GLY A 275 -18.09 -27.81 48.84
N LEU A 276 -19.33 -27.70 48.34
CA LEU A 276 -20.33 -28.74 48.48
C LEU A 276 -19.94 -30.06 47.78
N TYR A 277 -19.02 -29.99 46.82
CA TYR A 277 -18.50 -31.15 46.08
C TYR A 277 -17.71 -32.17 46.94
N ILE A 278 -17.36 -31.86 48.20
CA ILE A 278 -16.64 -32.80 49.07
C ILE A 278 -17.55 -33.72 49.88
N PHE A 279 -18.85 -33.43 49.92
CA PHE A 279 -19.80 -34.16 50.77
C PHE A 279 -20.27 -35.44 50.09
N ASP A 280 -20.51 -36.47 50.89
CA ASP A 280 -21.00 -37.76 50.40
C ASP A 280 -22.50 -37.70 50.09
N CYS A 281 -23.22 -36.77 50.73
CA CYS A 281 -24.64 -36.55 50.50
C CYS A 281 -25.06 -35.12 50.84
N ILE A 282 -26.02 -34.57 50.08
CA ILE A 282 -26.56 -33.23 50.28
C ILE A 282 -28.08 -33.28 50.48
N VAL A 283 -28.56 -32.69 51.58
CA VAL A 283 -29.98 -32.50 51.89
C VAL A 283 -30.34 -31.04 51.59
N VAL A 284 -31.21 -30.83 50.59
CA VAL A 284 -31.71 -29.50 50.22
C VAL A 284 -33.05 -29.26 50.91
N LEU A 285 -33.04 -28.33 51.85
CA LEU A 285 -34.19 -27.99 52.69
C LEU A 285 -34.86 -26.70 52.20
N PHE A 286 -36.13 -26.80 51.82
CA PHE A 286 -36.96 -25.65 51.46
C PHE A 286 -38.19 -25.57 52.38
N ASP A 287 -38.85 -24.41 52.45
CA ASP A 287 -40.09 -24.23 53.22
C ASP A 287 -41.30 -23.94 52.32
N ASN A 288 -41.45 -22.69 51.85
CA ASN A 288 -42.61 -22.17 51.14
C ASN A 288 -42.39 -22.20 49.62
N ARG A 289 -41.19 -21.89 49.16
CA ARG A 289 -40.88 -21.72 47.72
C ARG A 289 -39.57 -22.41 47.37
N PHE A 290 -39.53 -23.01 46.19
CA PHE A 290 -38.29 -23.41 45.54
C PHE A 290 -37.59 -22.17 45.01
N THR A 291 -36.34 -21.96 45.39
CA THR A 291 -35.55 -20.83 44.87
C THR A 291 -34.67 -21.25 43.69
N ALA A 292 -34.25 -20.28 42.88
CA ALA A 292 -33.29 -20.51 41.80
C ALA A 292 -31.99 -21.14 42.33
N THR A 293 -31.60 -20.80 43.56
CA THR A 293 -30.41 -21.36 44.20
C THR A 293 -30.59 -22.82 44.59
N ASP A 294 -31.75 -23.24 45.10
CA ASP A 294 -32.03 -24.65 45.39
C ASP A 294 -31.95 -25.51 44.12
N VAL A 295 -32.51 -25.01 43.01
CA VAL A 295 -32.42 -25.66 41.70
C VAL A 295 -30.98 -25.73 41.22
N ALA A 296 -30.19 -24.67 41.41
CA ALA A 296 -28.79 -24.64 41.04
C ALA A 296 -27.95 -25.65 41.84
N ILE A 297 -28.20 -25.78 43.15
CA ILE A 297 -27.55 -26.80 44.00
C ILE A 297 -27.90 -28.19 43.48
N LEU A 298 -29.19 -28.48 43.27
CA LEU A 298 -29.64 -29.80 42.80
C LEU A 298 -29.06 -30.17 41.42
N ARG A 299 -29.02 -29.22 40.49
CA ARG A 299 -28.40 -29.41 39.16
C ARG A 299 -26.91 -29.69 39.28
N ASN A 300 -26.19 -28.98 40.14
CA ASN A 300 -24.77 -29.25 40.37
C ASN A 300 -24.55 -30.60 41.05
N CYS A 301 -25.35 -30.98 42.03
CA CYS A 301 -25.27 -32.31 42.63
C CYS A 301 -25.46 -33.42 41.60
N ALA A 302 -26.43 -33.29 40.68
CA ALA A 302 -26.63 -34.23 39.59
C ALA A 302 -25.40 -34.32 38.67
N ARG A 303 -24.75 -33.19 38.38
CA ARG A 303 -23.52 -33.12 37.58
C ARG A 303 -22.32 -33.78 38.27
N PHE A 304 -22.15 -33.55 39.57
CA PHE A 304 -21.09 -34.15 40.38
C PHE A 304 -21.44 -35.57 40.89
N GLN A 305 -22.59 -36.10 40.50
CA GLN A 305 -23.12 -37.40 40.91
C GLN A 305 -23.19 -37.59 42.44
N ILE A 306 -23.50 -36.50 43.16
CA ILE A 306 -23.67 -36.52 44.62
C ILE A 306 -25.13 -36.84 44.94
N PRO A 307 -25.40 -37.90 45.75
CA PRO A 307 -26.73 -38.21 46.22
C PRO A 307 -27.40 -37.02 46.91
N THR A 308 -28.59 -36.65 46.42
CA THR A 308 -29.37 -35.53 46.96
C THR A 308 -30.74 -35.93 47.44
N TYR A 309 -31.14 -35.33 48.57
CA TYR A 309 -32.48 -35.46 49.12
C TYR A 309 -33.12 -34.09 49.24
N ILE A 310 -34.37 -33.99 48.79
CA ILE A 310 -35.16 -32.76 48.91
C ILE A 310 -36.09 -32.93 50.10
N VAL A 311 -36.02 -32.01 51.06
CA VAL A 311 -36.84 -32.03 52.27
C VAL A 311 -37.64 -30.74 52.36
N ARG A 312 -38.95 -30.86 52.61
CA ARG A 312 -39.83 -29.71 52.89
C ARG A 312 -40.03 -29.55 54.38
N SER A 313 -39.48 -28.47 54.91
CA SER A 313 -39.62 -28.07 56.31
C SER A 313 -41.00 -27.46 56.60
N LYS A 314 -41.29 -27.19 57.88
CA LYS A 314 -42.52 -26.50 58.34
C LYS A 314 -43.84 -27.13 57.85
N SER A 315 -43.82 -28.41 57.49
CA SER A 315 -44.98 -29.16 56.97
C SER A 315 -46.19 -29.08 57.90
N ARG A 316 -45.98 -29.10 59.21
CA ARG A 316 -47.06 -28.98 60.21
C ARG A 316 -47.83 -27.68 60.05
N GLN A 317 -47.14 -26.54 59.99
CA GLN A 317 -47.75 -25.22 59.84
C GLN A 317 -48.54 -25.12 58.53
N HIS A 318 -47.99 -25.65 57.42
CA HIS A 318 -48.70 -25.64 56.15
C HIS A 318 -49.98 -26.47 56.19
N ILE A 319 -49.95 -27.64 56.83
CA ILE A 319 -51.14 -28.47 56.98
C ILE A 319 -52.19 -27.75 57.84
N GLU A 320 -51.77 -27.11 58.93
CA GLU A 320 -52.67 -26.30 59.79
C GLU A 320 -53.31 -25.16 59.00
N ASN A 321 -52.55 -24.40 58.20
CA ASN A 321 -53.09 -23.35 57.34
C ASN A 321 -54.11 -23.89 56.31
N ILE A 322 -53.82 -25.03 55.67
CA ILE A 322 -54.76 -25.66 54.72
C ILE A 322 -56.05 -26.09 55.44
N MET A 323 -55.96 -26.56 56.68
CA MET A 323 -57.14 -26.93 57.47
C MET A 323 -58.02 -25.70 57.77
N GLU A 324 -57.43 -24.54 58.08
CA GLU A 324 -58.15 -23.29 58.34
C GLU A 324 -58.86 -22.75 57.10
N ASP A 325 -58.28 -22.94 55.91
CA ASP A 325 -58.84 -22.49 54.63
C ASP A 325 -59.94 -23.43 54.07
N MET A 326 -60.14 -24.62 54.66
CA MET A 326 -61.16 -25.57 54.19
C MET A 326 -62.57 -25.11 54.61
N PRO A 327 -63.56 -25.15 53.69
CA PRO A 327 -64.89 -24.58 53.90
C PRO A 327 -65.82 -25.36 54.86
N ASN A 328 -65.29 -26.08 55.86
CA ASN A 328 -66.08 -26.86 56.82
C ASN A 328 -66.23 -26.13 58.18
N GLU A 329 -67.46 -26.05 58.68
CA GLU A 329 -67.81 -25.42 59.96
C GLU A 329 -67.27 -26.17 61.20
N ASP A 330 -66.86 -27.43 61.05
CA ASP A 330 -66.30 -28.28 62.12
C ASP A 330 -64.81 -28.59 61.90
N SER A 331 -63.93 -27.73 62.40
CA SER A 331 -62.46 -27.89 62.35
C SER A 331 -61.93 -29.19 62.98
N ASP A 332 -62.74 -29.86 63.81
CA ASP A 332 -62.40 -31.09 64.54
C ASP A 332 -62.93 -32.39 63.89
N ALA A 333 -63.55 -32.31 62.69
CA ALA A 333 -64.06 -33.51 62.04
C ALA A 333 -62.92 -34.52 61.73
N PRO A 334 -63.04 -35.82 62.13
CA PRO A 334 -62.02 -36.84 61.96
C PRO A 334 -61.82 -37.19 60.48
N GLY A 335 -61.04 -36.36 59.78
CA GLY A 335 -60.80 -36.47 58.35
C GLY A 335 -60.18 -35.21 57.74
N VAL A 336 -60.45 -34.03 58.31
CA VAL A 336 -59.97 -32.72 57.79
C VAL A 336 -58.45 -32.68 57.76
N ARG A 337 -57.78 -33.11 58.84
CA ARG A 337 -56.31 -33.18 58.89
C ARG A 337 -55.70 -34.17 57.89
N ALA A 338 -56.39 -35.28 57.64
CA ALA A 338 -55.92 -36.28 56.68
C ALA A 338 -56.02 -35.74 55.24
N ALA A 339 -57.15 -35.11 54.91
CA ALA A 339 -57.36 -34.44 53.62
C ALA A 339 -56.37 -33.30 53.39
N ALA A 340 -56.16 -32.43 54.39
CA ALA A 340 -55.19 -31.34 54.32
C ALA A 340 -53.76 -31.86 54.14
N ARG A 341 -53.39 -32.96 54.81
CA ARG A 341 -52.09 -33.62 54.63
C ARG A 341 -51.94 -34.18 53.21
N GLU A 342 -52.96 -34.82 52.66
CA GLU A 342 -52.91 -35.36 51.31
C GLU A 342 -52.78 -34.24 50.26
N GLN A 343 -53.57 -33.18 50.39
CA GLN A 343 -53.47 -31.98 49.56
C GLN A 343 -52.06 -31.38 49.64
N TYR A 344 -51.52 -31.20 50.84
CA TYR A 344 -50.16 -30.70 51.06
C TYR A 344 -49.10 -31.57 50.37
N ILE A 345 -49.20 -32.90 50.47
CA ILE A 345 -48.25 -33.82 49.83
C ILE A 345 -48.34 -33.71 48.30
N ARG A 346 -49.54 -33.65 47.74
CA ARG A 346 -49.77 -33.50 46.30
C ARG A 346 -49.17 -32.21 45.78
N GLU A 347 -49.54 -31.07 46.37
CA GLU A 347 -49.04 -29.75 45.97
C GLU A 347 -47.52 -29.64 46.12
N THR A 348 -46.95 -30.24 47.18
CA THR A 348 -45.49 -30.31 47.36
C THR A 348 -44.82 -31.04 46.21
N ARG A 349 -45.33 -32.22 45.83
CA ARG A 349 -44.77 -33.04 44.75
C ARG A 349 -44.90 -32.36 43.40
N GLU A 350 -46.02 -31.70 43.13
CA GLU A 350 -46.23 -30.93 41.91
C GLU A 350 -45.30 -29.72 41.83
N SER A 351 -45.12 -28.99 42.93
CA SER A 351 -44.17 -27.88 43.00
C SER A 351 -42.73 -28.34 42.71
N VAL A 352 -42.29 -29.45 43.31
CA VAL A 352 -40.96 -30.01 43.04
C VAL A 352 -40.82 -30.40 41.56
N LYS A 353 -41.81 -31.11 40.98
CA LYS A 353 -41.80 -31.53 39.57
C LYS A 353 -41.82 -30.37 38.57
N LYS A 354 -42.41 -29.23 38.92
CA LYS A 354 -42.47 -28.07 38.05
C LYS A 354 -41.16 -27.29 38.03
N ASN A 355 -40.38 -27.36 39.11
CA ASN A 355 -39.14 -26.58 39.28
C ASN A 355 -37.86 -27.37 38.92
N LEU A 356 -37.95 -28.69 38.80
CA LEU A 356 -36.87 -29.59 38.35
C LEU A 356 -37.12 -30.02 36.92
#